data_AF-A0A4Q1IMH5-F1
#
_entry.id   AF-A0A4Q1IMH5-F1
#
_cell.length_a   1.000
_cell.length_b   1.000
_cell.length_c   1.000
_cell.angle_alpha   90.00
_cell.angle_beta   90.00
_cell.angle_gamma   90.00
#
_symmetry.space_group_name_H-M   'P 1'
#
loop_
_entity.id
_entity.type
_entity.pdbx_description
1 polymer ?
#
loop_
_entity_poly.entity_id
_entity_poly.type
_entity_poly.pdbx_seq_one_letter_code
_entity_poly.pdbx_strand_id
1 'polypeptide(L)'
;MKLSELKFIESWSKTRENGRLRFALRSGITWSIITAFLTKVFELSKYSFSEVYFNQKFYIYLAYFIIIGGMIFWKFIWELNEKKYQKLLKKKQDEGNS
;
A
#
# COMPACT_ATOMS: atom_id res chain seq x y z
N MET A 1 17.32 -5.85 20.22
CA MET A 1 16.48 -5.42 19.06
C MET A 1 16.20 -3.92 19.09
N LYS A 2 16.08 -3.22 17.93
CA LYS A 2 15.83 -1.76 17.89
C LYS A 2 14.35 -1.41 18.18
N LEU A 3 14.09 -0.22 18.75
CA LEU A 3 12.72 0.24 19.03
C LEU A 3 11.82 0.30 17.78
N SER A 4 12.38 0.68 16.62
CA SER A 4 11.65 0.71 15.36
C SER A 4 11.22 -0.69 14.86
N GLU A 5 12.02 -1.72 15.14
CA GLU A 5 11.70 -3.11 14.81
C GLU A 5 10.55 -3.63 15.69
N LEU A 6 10.58 -3.32 16.99
CA LEU A 6 9.49 -3.64 17.93
C LEU A 6 8.17 -2.98 17.52
N LYS A 7 8.19 -1.68 17.22
CA LYS A 7 7.01 -0.95 16.74
C LYS A 7 6.45 -1.52 15.44
N PHE A 8 7.32 -1.96 14.53
CA PHE A 8 6.90 -2.62 13.30
C PHE A 8 6.20 -3.96 13.59
N ILE A 9 6.76 -4.81 14.46
CA ILE A 9 6.14 -6.09 14.85
C ILE A 9 4.73 -5.84 15.40
N GLU A 10 4.58 -4.91 16.35
CA GLU A 10 3.29 -4.61 16.97
C GLU A 10 2.26 -4.10 15.94
N SER A 11 2.65 -3.13 15.12
CA SER A 11 1.80 -2.55 14.08
C SER A 11 1.38 -3.58 13.02
N TRP A 12 2.32 -4.41 12.56
CA TRP A 12 2.02 -5.44 11.58
C TRP A 12 1.14 -6.54 12.17
N SER A 13 1.33 -6.91 13.44
CA SER A 13 0.44 -7.86 14.12
C SER A 13 -1.00 -7.35 14.18
N LYS A 14 -1.20 -6.08 14.56
CA LYS A 14 -2.53 -5.44 14.53
C LYS A 14 -3.13 -5.40 13.11
N THR A 15 -2.29 -5.15 12.11
CA THR A 15 -2.72 -5.15 10.70
C THR A 15 -3.18 -6.54 10.26
N ARG A 16 -2.47 -7.59 10.69
CA ARG A 16 -2.84 -8.99 10.42
C ARG A 16 -4.16 -9.39 11.07
N GLU A 17 -4.37 -8.97 12.32
CA GLU A 17 -5.61 -9.24 13.07
C GLU A 17 -6.83 -8.61 12.39
N ASN A 18 -6.67 -7.40 11.84
CA ASN A 18 -7.70 -6.73 11.04
C ASN A 18 -8.00 -7.41 9.70
N GLY A 19 -7.19 -8.39 9.30
CA GLY A 19 -7.44 -9.25 8.16
C GLY A 19 -6.90 -8.72 6.83
N ARG A 20 -6.57 -9.68 5.97
CA ARG A 20 -5.95 -9.47 4.66
C ARG A 20 -6.83 -8.67 3.70
N LEU A 21 -8.15 -8.87 3.73
CA LEU A 21 -9.09 -8.17 2.84
C LEU A 21 -9.17 -6.67 3.14
N ARG A 22 -9.25 -6.28 4.42
CA ARG A 22 -9.27 -4.85 4.80
C ARG A 22 -7.97 -4.16 4.41
N PHE A 23 -6.84 -4.84 4.61
CA PHE A 23 -5.56 -4.35 4.13
C PHE A 23 -5.53 -4.22 2.60
N ALA A 24 -6.03 -5.22 1.88
CA ALA A 24 -6.07 -5.23 0.41
C ALA A 24 -6.85 -4.04 -0.14
N LEU A 25 -8.06 -3.83 0.39
CA LEU A 25 -8.91 -2.70 0.02
C LEU A 25 -8.22 -1.37 0.33
N ARG A 26 -7.74 -1.17 1.57
CA ARG A 26 -7.13 0.10 1.97
C ARG A 26 -5.87 0.41 1.18
N SER A 27 -4.90 -0.50 1.18
CA SER A 27 -3.59 -0.28 0.57
C SER A 27 -3.66 -0.27 -0.95
N GLY A 28 -4.45 -1.17 -1.55
CA GLY A 28 -4.67 -1.22 -2.99
C GLY A 28 -5.34 0.05 -3.50
N ILE A 29 -6.47 0.45 -2.91
CA ILE A 29 -7.21 1.66 -3.33
C ILE A 29 -6.35 2.91 -3.12
N THR A 30 -5.69 3.05 -1.97
CA THR A 30 -4.84 4.22 -1.69
C THR A 30 -3.72 4.35 -2.72
N TRP A 31 -3.04 3.24 -3.03
CA TRP A 31 -1.98 3.24 -4.03
C TRP A 31 -2.51 3.56 -5.44
N SER A 32 -3.64 2.99 -5.83
CA SER A 32 -4.27 3.24 -7.12
C SER A 32 -4.65 4.69 -7.32
N ILE A 33 -5.25 5.32 -6.30
CA ILE A 33 -5.61 6.74 -6.33
C ILE A 33 -4.35 7.58 -6.52
N ILE A 34 -3.34 7.40 -5.65
CA ILE A 34 -2.10 8.18 -5.72
C ILE A 34 -1.44 8.03 -7.09
N THR A 35 -1.33 6.80 -7.59
CA THR A 35 -0.66 6.52 -8.87
C THR A 35 -1.42 7.12 -10.05
N ALA A 36 -2.74 7.01 -10.08
CA ALA A 36 -3.56 7.60 -11.15
C ALA A 36 -3.45 9.13 -11.20
N PHE A 37 -3.33 9.80 -10.05
CA PHE A 37 -3.09 11.24 -10.01
C PHE A 37 -1.69 11.61 -10.48
N LEU A 38 -0.68 10.86 -10.04
CA LEU A 38 0.72 11.10 -10.42
C LEU A 38 0.99 10.88 -11.90
N THR A 39 0.35 9.90 -12.55
CA THR A 39 0.56 9.65 -13.99
C THR A 39 0.08 10.79 -14.88
N LYS A 40 -0.83 11.63 -14.38
CA LYS A 40 -1.39 12.77 -15.10
C LYS A 40 -0.78 14.12 -14.71
N VAL A 41 0.17 14.13 -13.76
CA VAL A 41 0.73 15.37 -13.23
C VAL A 41 1.38 16.26 -14.29
N PHE A 42 2.01 15.66 -15.31
CA PHE A 42 2.66 16.41 -16.38
C PHE A 42 1.68 17.07 -17.36
N GLU A 43 0.43 16.61 -17.43
CA GLU A 43 -0.62 17.24 -18.26
C GLU A 43 -1.02 18.62 -17.72
N LEU A 44 -0.75 18.89 -16.43
CA LEU A 44 -0.95 20.21 -15.82
C LEU A 44 -0.04 21.31 -16.39
N SER A 45 0.99 20.95 -17.17
CA SER A 45 1.78 21.92 -17.93
C SER A 45 1.02 22.54 -19.10
N LYS A 46 -0.07 21.91 -19.55
CA LYS A 46 -0.85 22.29 -20.73
C LYS A 46 -2.32 22.56 -20.44
N TYR A 47 -2.88 21.91 -19.43
CA TYR A 47 -4.29 21.96 -19.08
C TYR A 47 -4.49 22.34 -17.62
N SER A 48 -5.65 22.89 -17.29
CA SER A 48 -6.02 23.18 -15.89
C SER A 48 -6.26 21.91 -15.08
N PHE A 49 -6.19 22.02 -13.76
CA PHE A 49 -6.45 20.91 -12.84
C PHE A 49 -7.82 20.24 -13.09
N SER A 50 -8.86 21.05 -13.31
CA SER A 50 -10.21 20.55 -13.57
C SER A 50 -10.28 19.78 -14.89
N GLU A 51 -9.61 20.27 -15.94
CA GLU A 51 -9.59 19.60 -17.24
C GLU A 51 -8.85 18.27 -17.18
N VAL A 52 -7.83 18.13 -16.33
CA VAL A 52 -7.06 16.88 -16.18
C VAL A 52 -7.78 15.87 -15.29
N TYR A 53 -8.33 16.30 -14.15
CA TYR A 53 -8.80 15.40 -13.08
C TYR A 53 -10.33 15.34 -12.92
N PHE A 54 -11.07 16.33 -13.40
CA PHE A 54 -12.55 16.39 -13.27
C PHE A 54 -13.24 16.19 -14.61
N ASN A 55 -12.86 15.11 -15.30
CA ASN A 55 -13.48 14.70 -16.55
C ASN A 55 -13.74 13.19 -16.55
N GLN A 56 -14.67 12.77 -17.40
CA GLN A 56 -15.07 11.36 -17.52
C GLN A 56 -13.92 10.43 -17.89
N LYS A 57 -12.97 10.87 -18.75
CA LYS A 57 -11.82 10.04 -19.14
C LYS A 57 -10.93 9.74 -17.94
N PHE A 58 -10.70 10.72 -17.06
CA PHE A 58 -9.93 10.52 -15.84
C PHE A 58 -10.65 9.58 -14.87
N TYR A 59 -11.96 9.70 -14.71
CA TYR A 59 -12.72 8.79 -13.83
C TYR A 59 -12.71 7.34 -14.31
N ILE A 60 -12.84 7.12 -15.63
CA ILE A 60 -12.70 5.78 -16.22
C ILE A 60 -11.28 5.24 -15.99
N TYR A 61 -10.26 6.07 -16.24
CA TYR A 61 -8.86 5.72 -16.01
C TYR A 61 -8.59 5.37 -14.53
N LEU A 62 -9.11 6.17 -13.60
CA LEU A 62 -9.02 5.93 -12.16
C LEU A 62 -9.69 4.60 -11.77
N ALA A 63 -10.87 4.30 -12.33
CA ALA A 63 -11.56 3.04 -12.08
C ALA A 63 -10.71 1.83 -12.51
N TYR A 64 -10.07 1.89 -13.69
CA TYR A 64 -9.14 0.84 -14.14
C TYR A 64 -7.95 0.70 -13.18
N PHE A 65 -7.36 1.80 -12.72
CA PHE A 65 -6.27 1.77 -11.74
C PHE A 65 -6.70 1.15 -10.42
N ILE A 66 -7.90 1.44 -9.92
CA ILE A 66 -8.44 0.85 -8.69
C ILE A 66 -8.63 -0.66 -8.85
N ILE A 67 -9.19 -1.11 -9.97
CA ILE A 67 -9.38 -2.55 -10.23
C ILE A 67 -8.02 -3.26 -10.29
N ILE A 68 -7.06 -2.75 -11.06
CA ILE A 68 -5.74 -3.38 -11.23
C ILE A 68 -4.93 -3.35 -9.93
N GLY A 69 -4.80 -2.17 -9.29
CA GLY A 69 -4.04 -2.03 -8.04
C GLY A 69 -4.68 -2.75 -6.87
N GLY A 70 -6.02 -2.81 -6.82
CA GLY A 70 -6.79 -3.60 -5.88
C GLY A 70 -6.62 -5.11 -6.04
N MET A 71 -6.24 -5.61 -7.22
CA MET A 71 -5.97 -7.03 -7.44
C MET A 71 -4.50 -7.42 -7.19
N ILE A 72 -3.55 -6.60 -7.63
CA ILE A 72 -2.14 -7.01 -7.73
C ILE A 72 -1.27 -6.40 -6.64
N PHE A 73 -1.35 -5.08 -6.45
CA PHE A 73 -0.36 -4.34 -5.67
C PHE A 73 -0.39 -4.69 -4.17
N TRP A 74 -1.59 -4.86 -3.61
CA TRP A 74 -1.72 -5.18 -2.19
C TRP A 74 -1.05 -6.50 -1.81
N LYS A 75 -1.09 -7.50 -2.71
CA LYS A 75 -0.53 -8.84 -2.45
C LYS A 75 0.99 -8.74 -2.29
N PHE A 76 1.64 -7.98 -3.17
CA PHE A 76 3.07 -7.73 -3.09
C PHE A 76 3.47 -7.05 -1.79
N ILE A 77 2.77 -5.98 -1.39
CA ILE A 77 3.06 -5.28 -0.13
C ILE A 77 2.80 -6.18 1.09
N TRP A 78 1.74 -6.99 1.06
CA TRP A 78 1.47 -7.96 2.12
C TRP A 78 2.64 -8.94 2.29
N GLU A 79 3.09 -9.55 1.19
CA GLU A 79 4.19 -10.52 1.21
C GLU A 79 5.50 -9.92 1.69
N LEU A 80 5.84 -8.70 1.27
CA LEU A 80 7.06 -8.01 1.74
C LEU A 80 7.02 -7.77 3.26
N ASN A 81 5.90 -7.27 3.77
CA ASN A 81 5.76 -7.01 5.19
C ASN A 81 5.71 -8.30 6.00
N GLU A 82 5.08 -9.36 5.48
CA GLU A 82 5.06 -10.67 6.14
C GLU A 82 6.46 -11.28 6.22
N LYS A 83 7.24 -11.24 5.14
CA LYS A 83 8.64 -11.70 5.14
C LYS A 83 9.48 -10.93 6.17
N LYS A 84 9.33 -9.60 6.22
CA LYS A 84 10.02 -8.75 7.20
C LYS A 84 9.58 -9.09 8.63
N TYR A 85 8.30 -9.31 8.85
CA TYR A 85 7.74 -9.67 10.15
C TYR A 85 8.30 -10.99 10.68
N GLN A 86 8.28 -12.05 9.85
CA GLN A 86 8.83 -13.35 10.23
C GLN A 86 10.33 -13.29 10.54
N LYS A 87 11.09 -12.53 9.75
CA LYS A 87 12.53 -12.30 10.00
C LYS A 87 12.76 -11.63 11.36
N LEU A 88 11.94 -10.64 11.72
CA LEU A 88 12.08 -9.92 13.00
C LEU A 88 11.62 -10.75 14.20
N LEU A 89 10.59 -11.59 14.05
CA LEU A 89 10.19 -12.54 15.09
C LEU A 89 11.28 -13.55 15.42
N LYS A 90 11.91 -14.14 14.38
CA LYS A 90 13.02 -15.07 14.57
C LYS A 90 14.18 -14.40 15.32
N LYS A 91 14.58 -13.20 14.89
CA LYS A 91 15.61 -12.40 15.56
C LYS A 91 15.28 -12.15 17.05
N LYS A 92 14.02 -11.81 17.37
CA LYS A 92 13.58 -11.59 18.76
C LYS A 92 13.72 -12.86 19.61
N GLN A 93 13.43 -14.03 19.04
CA GLN A 93 13.54 -15.31 19.74
C GLN A 93 15.01 -15.70 19.98
N ASP A 94 15.87 -15.52 18.98
CA ASP A 94 17.30 -15.81 19.08
C ASP A 94 17.99 -14.91 20.13
N GLU A 95 17.59 -13.63 20.23
CA GLU A 95 18.09 -12.69 21.25
C GLU A 95 17.55 -12.96 22.67
N GLY A 96 16.41 -13.65 22.81
CA GLY A 96 15.79 -13.96 24.12
C GLY A 96 16.23 -15.30 24.70
N ASN A 97 16.81 -16.18 23.89
CA ASN A 97 17.36 -17.48 24.28
C ASN A 97 18.88 -17.45 24.53
N SER A 98 19.51 -16.28 24.38
CA SER A 98 20.94 -16.04 24.61
C SER A 98 21.16 -15.17 25.84
#